data_AF-A0A0F8XC55-F1
#
_entry.id   AF-A0A0F8XC55-F1
#
_cell.length_a   1.000
_cell.length_b   1.000
_cell.length_c   1.000
_cell.angle_alpha   90.00
_cell.angle_beta   90.00
_cell.angle_gamma   90.00
#
_symmetry.space_group_name_H-M   'P 1'
#
loop_
_entity.id
_entity.type
_entity.pdbx_description
1 polymer ?
#
loop_
_entity_poly.entity_id
_entity_poly.type
_entity_poly.pdbx_seq_one_letter_code
_entity_poly.pdbx_strand_id
1 'polypeptide(L)' 'MKKKDFGDYFHDILESIDEAEEFVREMSFEDFLGDRKTTNAIIRSLEVLSMRDGSKLSLLTMKI' A
#
# COMPACT_ATOMS: atom_id res chain seq x y z
N MET A 1 -22.75 13.29 1.43
CA MET A 1 -21.45 12.64 1.11
C MET A 1 -20.50 13.73 0.64
N LYS A 2 -19.50 14.09 1.43
CA LYS A 2 -18.47 15.06 1.02
C LYS A 2 -17.68 14.43 -0.12
N LYS A 3 -17.55 15.09 -1.27
CA LYS A 3 -16.56 14.68 -2.29
C LYS A 3 -15.21 14.81 -1.60
N LYS A 4 -14.50 13.68 -1.41
CA LYS A 4 -13.08 13.73 -1.04
C LYS A 4 -12.38 14.52 -2.14
N ASP A 5 -11.65 15.55 -1.75
CA ASP A 5 -10.89 16.35 -2.70
C ASP A 5 -9.62 15.57 -3.07
N PHE A 6 -8.98 15.89 -4.21
CA PHE A 6 -7.75 15.20 -4.61
C PHE A 6 -6.66 15.23 -3.53
N GLY A 7 -6.66 16.26 -2.67
CA GLY A 7 -5.78 16.36 -1.51
C GLY A 7 -5.96 15.24 -0.47
N ASP A 8 -7.17 14.73 -0.27
CA ASP A 8 -7.44 13.63 0.68
C ASP A 8 -6.87 12.30 0.15
N TYR A 9 -6.75 12.15 -1.17
CA TYR A 9 -6.16 10.97 -1.80
C TYR A 9 -4.63 10.96 -1.63
N PHE A 10 -3.99 12.12 -1.84
CA PHE A 10 -2.56 12.26 -1.60
C PHE A 10 -2.20 12.07 -0.12
N HIS A 11 -3.05 12.56 0.79
CA HIS A 11 -2.83 12.35 2.22
C HIS A 11 -2.89 10.87 2.60
N ASP A 12 -3.91 10.13 2.13
CA ASP A 12 -4.01 8.69 2.38
C ASP A 12 -2.79 7.93 1.80
N ILE A 13 -2.28 8.33 0.61
CA ILE A 13 -1.07 7.76 0.01
C ILE A 13 0.16 8.02 0.88
N LEU A 14 0.37 9.27 1.30
CA LEU A 14 1.53 9.64 2.11
C LEU A 14 1.54 8.89 3.44
N GLU A 15 0.40 8.80 4.12
CA GLU A 15 0.27 8.06 5.38
C GLU A 15 0.59 6.56 5.19
N SER A 16 0.14 5.97 4.08
CA SER A 16 0.45 4.56 3.76
C SER A 16 1.93 4.33 3.44
N ILE A 17 2.60 5.32 2.84
CA ILE A 17 4.03 5.27 2.55
C ILE A 17 4.84 5.42 3.84
N ASP A 18 4.47 6.35 4.72
CA ASP A 18 5.13 6.56 6.01
C ASP A 18 5.05 5.30 6.89
N GLU A 19 3.88 4.63 6.93
CA GLU A 19 3.73 3.34 7.60
C GLU A 19 4.65 2.27 6.99
N ALA A 20 4.66 2.15 5.66
CA ALA A 20 5.50 1.18 4.96
C ALA A 20 7.00 1.43 5.22
N GLU A 21 7.43 2.69 5.24
CA GLU A 21 8.80 3.09 5.56
C GLU A 21 9.16 2.73 7.01
N GLU A 22 8.25 2.96 7.95
CA GLU A 22 8.42 2.55 9.35
C GLU A 22 8.57 1.04 9.51
N PHE A 23 7.81 0.25 8.75
CA PHE A 23 7.92 -1.21 8.76
C PHE A 23 9.26 -1.73 8.25
N VAL A 24 9.86 -1.08 7.25
CA VAL A 24 11.11 -1.53 6.64
C VAL A 24 12.36 -0.84 7.22
N ARG A 25 12.21 0.18 8.08
CA ARG A 25 13.30 1.00 8.63
C ARG A 25 14.39 0.18 9.34
N GLU A 26 13.99 -0.86 10.06
CA GLU A 26 14.89 -1.74 10.81
C GLU A 26 15.17 -3.05 10.06
N MET A 27 14.81 -3.12 8.79
CA MET A 27 14.90 -4.32 7.96
C MET A 27 16.00 -4.15 6.91
N SER A 28 16.87 -5.16 6.77
CA SER A 28 17.79 -5.19 5.63
C SER A 28 17.03 -5.49 4.33
N PHE A 29 17.62 -5.16 3.19
CA PHE A 29 17.02 -5.45 1.90
C PHE A 29 16.84 -6.97 1.68
N GLU A 30 17.78 -7.76 2.17
CA GLU A 30 17.74 -9.22 2.15
C GLU A 30 16.62 -9.78 3.04
N ASP A 31 16.44 -9.22 4.23
CA ASP A 31 15.34 -9.59 5.13
C ASP A 31 13.99 -9.20 4.54
N PHE A 32 13.90 -8.05 3.87
CA PHE A 32 12.70 -7.61 3.16
C PHE A 32 12.33 -8.55 2.01
N LEU A 33 13.31 -8.99 1.21
CA LEU A 33 13.08 -9.96 0.12
C LEU A 33 12.64 -11.32 0.66
N GLY A 34 13.10 -11.71 1.85
CA GLY A 34 12.70 -12.93 2.53
C GLY A 34 11.33 -12.83 3.21
N ASP A 35 10.90 -11.63 3.60
CA ASP A 35 9.67 -11.41 4.35
C ASP A 35 8.45 -11.13 3.44
N ARG A 36 7.81 -12.23 3.04
CA ARG A 36 6.55 -12.20 2.29
C ARG A 36 5.41 -11.51 3.04
N LYS A 37 5.41 -11.45 4.38
CA LYS A 37 4.35 -10.75 5.13
C LYS A 37 4.49 -9.25 4.93
N THR A 38 5.69 -8.72 5.08
CA THR A 38 5.96 -7.28 4.92
C THR A 38 5.69 -6.85 3.48
N THR A 39 6.14 -7.64 2.50
CA THR A 39 5.83 -7.39 1.08
C THR A 39 4.33 -7.39 0.81
N ASN A 40 3.59 -8.37 1.34
CA ASN A 40 2.13 -8.44 1.17
C ASN A 40 1.39 -7.31 1.88
N ALA A 41 1.88 -6.85 3.04
CA ALA A 41 1.30 -5.74 3.78
C ALA A 41 1.40 -4.43 2.97
N ILE A 42 2.56 -4.13 2.39
CA ILE A 42 2.77 -2.96 1.53
C ILE A 42 1.86 -3.01 0.30
N ILE A 43 1.81 -4.16 -0.39
CA ILE A 43 0.92 -4.34 -1.56
C ILE A 43 -0.55 -4.12 -1.15
N ARG A 44 -0.97 -4.64 0.01
CA ARG A 44 -2.32 -4.47 0.53
C ARG A 44 -2.64 -3.00 0.80
N SER A 45 -1.72 -2.26 1.43
CA SER A 45 -1.90 -0.82 1.69
C SER A 45 -2.06 -0.03 0.39
N LEU A 46 -1.31 -0.38 -0.66
CA LEU A 46 -1.43 0.23 -1.99
C LEU A 46 -2.74 -0.15 -2.72
N GLU A 47 -3.23 -1.38 -2.55
CA GLU A 47 -4.53 -1.81 -3.10
C GLU A 47 -5.70 -1.07 -2.45
N VAL A 48 -5.63 -0.81 -1.14
CA VAL A 48 -6.68 -0.11 -0.39
C VAL A 48 -6.85 1.33 -0.90
N LEU A 49 -5.75 1.98 -1.28
CA LEU A 49 -5.77 3.29 -1.92
C LEU A 49 -6.47 3.23 -3.29
N SER A 50 -6.23 2.17 -4.05
CA SER A 50 -6.85 1.96 -5.37
C SER A 50 -8.33 1.60 -5.30
N MET A 51 -8.79 0.89 -4.26
CA MET A 51 -10.20 0.51 -4.11
C MET A 51 -11.14 1.68 -3.81
N ARG A 52 -10.64 2.83 -3.36
CA ARG A 52 -11.48 4.00 -3.05
C ARG A 52 -11.93 4.78 -4.29
N ASP A 53 -11.33 4.57 -5.45
CA ASP A 53 -11.72 5.25 -6.71
C ASP A 53 -12.69 4.43 -7.59
N GLY A 54 -13.02 3.18 -7.22
CA GLY A 54 -13.88 2.29 -7.99
C GLY A 54 -13.18 1.52 -9.13
N SER A 55 -11.92 1.82 -9.41
CA SER A 55 -11.04 1.07 -10.30
C SER A 55 -10.45 -0.10 -9.53
N LYS A 56 -11.08 -1.25 -9.69
CA LYS A 56 -10.58 -2.52 -9.18
C LYS A 56 -9.26 -2.84 -9.90
N LEU A 57 -8.12 -2.38 -9.38
CA LEU A 57 -6.81 -2.85 -9.85
C LEU A 57 -6.69 -4.31 -9.40
N SER A 58 -6.97 -5.20 -10.34
CA SER A 58 -6.87 -6.65 -10.18
C SER A 58 -5.40 -7.07 -10.16
N LEU A 59 -4.63 -6.61 -9.18
CA LEU A 59 -3.28 -7.11 -8.93
C LEU A 59 -3.32 -8.49 -8.26
N LEU A 60 -4.43 -8.82 -7.58
CA LEU A 60 -4.68 -10.10 -6.91
C LEU A 60 -5.14 -11.26 -7.83
N THR A 61 -5.32 -11.08 -9.14
CA THR A 61 -5.66 -12.20 -10.05
C THR A 61 -4.47 -12.80 -10.80
N MET A 62 -3.27 -12.25 -10.65
CA MET A 62 -2.09 -12.81 -11.32
C MET A 62 -1.18 -13.54 -10.34
N LYS A 63 -1.57 -14.80 -10.05
CA LYS A 63 -0.71 -15.93 -9.67
C LYS A 63 0.29 -15.68 -8.53
N ILE A 64 -0.13 -16.09 -7.33
CA ILE A 64 0.71 -16.89 -6.45
C ILE A 64 0.15 -18.31 -6.48
#